data_AF-A0A813J0L4-F1
#
_entry.id   AF-A0A813J0L4-F1
#
_cell.length_a   1.000
_cell.length_b   1.000
_cell.length_c   1.000
_cell.angle_alpha   90.00
_cell.angle_beta   90.00
_cell.angle_gamma   90.00
#
_symmetry.space_group_name_H-M   'P 1'
#
loop_
_entity.id
_entity.type
_entity.pdbx_description
1 polymer ?
#
loop_
_entity_poly.entity_id
_entity_poly.type
_entity_poly.pdbx_seq_one_letter_code
_entity_poly.pdbx_strand_id
1 'polypeptide(L)'
;EPTRVVQMFLTILYTGCLPAEHEPQELEESLTPGVRVVVVEAFKSSNASSKLLPPGTEGMVAEVDAKGDALVKFDGLQARQWVAKRNFARLRAPASTSADQLQEDLAGAFALSQRWQVDGLAEVLGERLERGLRAGSLAATLEVAVLHDASRLRAACLAFAQHSAQVRAAYDA
;
A
#
# COMPACT_ATOMS: atom_id res chain seq x y z
N GLU A 1 3.24 5.47 -9.92
CA GLU A 1 3.60 6.52 -10.91
C GLU A 1 5.07 6.42 -11.27
N PRO A 2 5.46 6.60 -12.55
CA PRO A 2 6.86 6.45 -12.98
C PRO A 2 7.82 7.41 -12.26
N THR A 3 7.36 8.61 -11.91
CA THR A 3 8.16 9.60 -11.17
C THR A 3 8.59 9.10 -9.79
N ARG A 4 7.71 8.38 -9.07
CA ARG A 4 7.98 7.84 -7.74
C ARG A 4 9.05 6.75 -7.79
N VAL A 5 8.93 5.82 -8.73
CA VAL A 5 9.89 4.73 -8.91
C VAL A 5 11.29 5.27 -9.21
N VAL A 6 11.39 6.24 -10.12
CA VAL A 6 12.66 6.88 -10.46
C VAL A 6 13.23 7.62 -9.26
N GLN A 7 12.42 8.41 -8.55
CA GLN A 7 12.86 9.12 -7.36
C GLN A 7 13.39 8.14 -6.30
N MET A 8 12.67 7.05 -6.03
CA MET A 8 13.11 6.05 -5.07
C MET A 8 14.41 5.36 -5.49
N PHE A 9 14.51 4.97 -6.76
CA PHE A 9 15.73 4.38 -7.30
C PHE A 9 16.94 5.31 -7.14
N LEU A 10 16.79 6.59 -7.48
CA LEU A 10 17.85 7.59 -7.29
C LEU A 10 18.18 7.76 -5.80
N THR A 11 17.19 7.85 -4.93
CA THR A 11 17.42 7.94 -3.48
C THR A 11 18.24 6.78 -2.97
N ILE A 12 17.89 5.54 -3.34
CA ILE A 12 18.63 4.35 -2.89
C ILE A 12 20.06 4.36 -3.44
N LEU A 13 20.24 4.71 -4.72
CA LEU A 13 21.57 4.82 -5.33
C LEU A 13 22.47 5.84 -4.62
N TYR A 14 21.96 7.03 -4.32
CA TYR A 14 22.77 8.12 -3.76
C TYR A 14 22.98 8.02 -2.26
N THR A 15 22.03 7.42 -1.53
CA THR A 15 22.09 7.34 -0.06
C THR A 15 22.49 5.97 0.46
N GLY A 16 22.32 4.90 -0.33
CA GLY A 16 22.42 3.51 0.13
C GLY A 16 21.28 3.10 1.06
N CYS A 17 20.29 3.96 1.29
CA CYS A 17 19.20 3.70 2.24
C CYS A 17 17.98 3.15 1.51
N LEU A 18 17.55 1.95 1.90
CA LEU A 18 16.24 1.43 1.55
C LEU A 18 15.17 2.08 2.43
N PRO A 19 14.01 2.45 1.87
CA PRO A 19 12.88 2.90 2.67
C PRO A 19 12.46 1.81 3.68
N ALA A 20 12.26 2.20 4.93
CA ALA A 20 11.79 1.31 5.99
C ALA A 20 10.36 0.82 5.69
N GLU A 21 9.98 -0.36 6.23
CA GLU A 21 8.54 -0.70 6.34
C GLU A 21 7.95 0.23 7.39
N HIS A 22 7.41 1.35 6.91
CA HIS A 22 6.62 2.35 7.65
C HIS A 22 7.36 3.15 8.73
N GLU A 23 7.56 4.43 8.44
CA GLU A 23 7.11 5.46 9.38
C GLU A 23 5.61 5.73 9.12
N PRO A 24 4.79 5.96 10.16
CA PRO A 24 3.37 6.23 10.00
C PRO A 24 3.16 7.53 9.21
N GLN A 25 2.77 7.39 7.95
CA GLN A 25 2.51 8.52 7.07
C GLN A 25 1.20 9.19 7.50
N GLU A 26 1.31 10.43 7.99
CA GLU A 26 0.17 11.27 8.37
C GLU A 26 -0.72 11.50 7.15
N LEU A 27 -1.97 11.05 7.23
CA LEU A 27 -2.96 11.08 6.15
C LEU A 27 -3.49 12.49 5.80
N GLU A 28 -2.93 13.54 6.39
CA GLU A 28 -3.50 14.89 6.33
C GLU A 28 -3.60 15.46 4.90
N GLU A 29 -2.79 14.97 3.96
CA GLU A 29 -2.67 15.56 2.61
C GLU A 29 -3.11 14.67 1.44
N SER A 30 -3.59 13.43 1.67
CA SER A 30 -3.86 12.47 0.58
C SER A 30 -5.24 11.80 0.58
N LEU A 31 -6.21 12.36 1.30
CA LEU A 31 -7.59 11.85 1.26
C LEU A 31 -8.27 12.31 -0.04
N THR A 32 -8.19 11.47 -1.07
CA THR A 32 -8.95 11.62 -2.31
C THR A 32 -10.19 10.71 -2.31
N PRO A 33 -11.28 11.10 -2.98
CA PRO A 33 -12.44 10.24 -3.14
C PRO A 33 -12.04 8.93 -3.85
N GLY A 34 -12.47 7.80 -3.28
CA GLY A 34 -12.10 6.45 -3.71
C GLY A 34 -11.05 5.77 -2.83
N VAL A 35 -10.38 6.50 -1.92
CA VAL A 35 -9.37 5.92 -1.02
C VAL A 35 -10.03 5.12 0.12
N ARG A 36 -9.49 3.95 0.42
CA ARG A 36 -9.87 3.18 1.61
C ARG A 36 -9.15 3.73 2.84
N VAL A 37 -9.84 3.74 3.97
CA VAL A 37 -9.34 4.21 5.26
C VAL A 37 -9.73 3.23 6.35
N VAL A 38 -8.92 3.17 7.40
CA VAL A 38 -9.15 2.36 8.59
C VAL A 38 -9.13 3.29 9.80
N VAL A 39 -10.11 3.14 10.67
CA VAL A 39 -10.19 3.87 11.94
C VAL A 39 -9.14 3.31 12.90
N VAL A 40 -8.20 4.14 13.37
CA VAL A 40 -7.17 3.73 14.33
C VAL A 40 -7.66 3.90 15.77
N GLU A 41 -8.36 4.99 16.03
CA GLU A 41 -8.92 5.32 17.34
C GLU A 41 -10.42 5.54 17.24
N ALA A 42 -11.17 5.12 18.26
CA ALA A 42 -12.61 5.32 18.26
C ALA A 42 -12.96 6.82 18.26
N PHE A 43 -13.85 7.24 17.37
CA PHE A 43 -14.36 8.61 17.36
C PHE A 43 -15.84 8.68 16.95
N LYS A 44 -16.50 9.80 17.27
CA LYS A 44 -17.90 10.04 16.88
C LYS A 44 -17.95 10.71 15.51
N SER A 45 -18.77 10.19 14.60
CA SER A 45 -19.03 10.83 13.31
C SER A 45 -19.71 12.18 13.46
N SER A 46 -19.45 13.11 12.54
CA SER A 46 -20.01 14.47 12.56
C SER A 46 -21.39 14.56 11.90
N ASN A 47 -22.07 13.44 11.72
CA ASN A 47 -23.41 13.40 11.14
C ASN A 47 -24.47 13.77 12.18
N ALA A 48 -25.65 14.21 11.73
CA ALA A 48 -26.83 14.44 12.58
C ALA A 48 -27.22 13.20 13.40
N SER A 49 -26.96 12.00 12.85
CA SER A 49 -26.98 10.73 13.59
C SER A 49 -25.56 10.30 13.97
N SER A 50 -24.94 11.02 14.90
CA SER A 50 -23.55 10.76 15.31
C SER A 50 -23.42 9.31 15.82
N LYS A 51 -22.67 8.48 15.10
CA LYS A 51 -22.38 7.09 15.49
C LYS A 51 -20.94 6.99 15.96
N LEU A 52 -20.71 6.15 16.97
CA LEU A 52 -19.38 5.84 17.44
C LEU A 52 -18.77 4.83 16.47
N LEU A 53 -17.66 5.22 15.84
CA LEU A 53 -16.89 4.37 14.94
C LEU A 53 -15.81 3.69 15.76
N PRO A 54 -15.85 2.35 15.91
CA PRO A 54 -14.83 1.63 16.66
C PRO A 54 -13.50 1.57 15.88
N PRO A 55 -12.37 1.43 16.59
CA PRO A 55 -11.08 1.21 15.96
C PRO A 55 -11.09 -0.12 15.19
N GLY A 56 -10.39 -0.17 14.06
CA GLY A 56 -10.38 -1.28 13.12
C GLY A 56 -11.51 -1.24 12.08
N THR A 57 -12.42 -0.26 12.12
CA THR A 57 -13.47 -0.15 11.09
C THR A 57 -12.87 0.36 9.79
N GLU A 58 -12.99 -0.41 8.72
CA GLU A 58 -12.59 0.01 7.38
C GLU A 58 -13.73 0.78 6.69
N GLY A 59 -13.37 1.69 5.78
CA GLY A 59 -14.34 2.43 4.99
C GLY A 59 -13.73 3.02 3.73
N MET A 60 -14.59 3.42 2.80
CA MET A 60 -14.21 4.05 1.55
C MET A 60 -14.63 5.51 1.54
N VAL A 61 -13.69 6.42 1.27
CA VAL A 61 -14.00 7.84 1.07
C VAL A 61 -14.83 7.96 -0.21
N ALA A 62 -16.08 8.40 -0.07
CA ALA A 62 -16.97 8.65 -1.18
C ALA A 62 -16.75 10.06 -1.75
N GLU A 63 -16.58 11.05 -0.87
CA GLU A 63 -16.49 12.46 -1.26
C GLU A 63 -15.73 13.26 -0.21
N VAL A 64 -15.12 14.38 -0.61
CA VAL A 64 -14.51 15.36 0.29
C VAL A 64 -15.13 16.72 -0.03
N ASP A 65 -15.65 17.42 0.98
CA ASP A 65 -16.29 18.71 0.80
C ASP A 65 -15.29 19.88 0.74
N ALA A 66 -15.78 21.08 0.42
CA ALA A 66 -14.97 22.29 0.33
C ALA A 66 -14.38 22.76 1.68
N LYS A 67 -14.84 22.21 2.82
CA LYS A 67 -14.29 22.48 4.15
C LYS A 67 -13.19 21.46 4.52
N GLY A 68 -13.02 20.42 3.72
CA GLY A 68 -12.07 19.33 3.95
C GLY A 68 -12.62 18.24 4.86
N ASP A 69 -13.95 18.14 5.03
CA ASP A 69 -14.59 17.01 5.70
C ASP A 69 -14.82 15.89 4.69
N ALA A 70 -14.56 14.64 5.10
CA ALA A 70 -14.66 13.47 4.23
C ALA A 70 -15.92 12.67 4.52
N LEU A 71 -16.70 12.37 3.48
CA LEU A 71 -17.82 11.45 3.53
C LEU A 71 -17.30 10.03 3.31
N VAL A 72 -17.26 9.21 4.38
CA VAL A 72 -16.76 7.84 4.33
C VAL A 72 -17.90 6.84 4.46
N LYS A 73 -17.94 5.85 3.58
CA LYS A 73 -18.80 4.66 3.69
C LYS A 73 -18.03 3.59 4.46
N PHE A 74 -18.33 3.44 5.75
CA PHE A 74 -17.74 2.41 6.60
C PHE A 74 -18.43 1.05 6.38
N ASP A 75 -17.63 -0.01 6.35
CA ASP A 75 -18.12 -1.37 6.25
C ASP A 75 -18.83 -1.75 7.55
N GLY A 76 -20.06 -2.27 7.42
CA GLY A 76 -20.95 -2.54 8.56
C GLY A 76 -21.94 -1.40 8.90
N LEU A 77 -21.82 -0.23 8.27
CA LEU A 77 -22.80 0.85 8.39
C LEU A 77 -23.56 1.06 7.07
N GLN A 78 -24.89 0.96 7.13
CA GLN A 78 -25.78 1.23 5.99
C GLN A 78 -25.74 2.71 5.52
N ALA A 79 -25.33 3.63 6.40
CA ALA A 79 -25.33 5.06 6.13
C ALA A 79 -23.90 5.63 6.08
N ARG A 80 -23.61 6.41 5.03
CA ARG A 80 -22.35 7.17 4.88
C ARG A 80 -22.19 8.15 6.04
N GLN A 81 -20.97 8.30 6.55
CA GLN A 81 -20.67 9.12 7.71
C GLN A 81 -19.69 10.24 7.36
N TRP A 82 -20.00 11.46 7.77
CA TRP A 82 -19.09 12.59 7.68
C TRP A 82 -18.03 12.49 8.78
N VAL A 83 -16.78 12.55 8.36
CA VAL A 83 -15.61 12.60 9.25
C VAL A 83 -15.01 13.99 9.13
N ALA A 84 -14.97 14.70 10.26
CA ALA A 84 -14.42 16.04 10.30
C ALA A 84 -12.90 16.01 10.13
N LYS A 85 -12.31 17.05 9.51
CA LYS A 85 -10.85 17.15 9.31
C LYS A 85 -10.02 16.88 10.57
N ARG A 86 -10.48 17.34 11.75
CA ARG A 86 -9.84 17.10 13.06
C ARG A 86 -9.72 15.63 13.46
N ASN A 87 -10.53 14.76 12.88
CA ASN A 87 -10.51 13.32 13.13
C ASN A 87 -9.65 12.57 12.09
N PHE A 88 -9.07 13.25 11.10
CA PHE A 88 -8.22 12.60 10.09
C PHE A 88 -6.93 12.05 10.69
N ALA A 89 -6.40 12.66 11.74
CA ALA A 89 -5.29 12.11 12.53
C ALA A 89 -5.62 10.73 13.14
N ARG A 90 -6.90 10.35 13.23
CA ARG A 90 -7.38 9.06 13.75
C ARG A 90 -7.73 8.06 12.64
N LEU A 91 -7.53 8.44 11.38
CA LEU A 91 -7.66 7.56 10.23
C LEU A 91 -6.27 7.16 9.75
N ARG A 92 -6.14 5.94 9.23
CA ARG A 92 -4.96 5.48 8.48
C ARG A 92 -5.38 4.90 7.15
N ALA A 93 -4.50 4.97 6.15
CA ALA A 93 -4.67 4.15 4.97
C ALA A 93 -4.57 2.68 5.43
N PRO A 94 -5.33 1.74 4.84
CA PRO A 94 -5.12 0.33 5.11
C PRO A 94 -3.65 0.04 4.81
N ALA A 95 -2.95 -0.51 5.81
CA ALA A 95 -1.52 -0.75 5.71
C ALA A 95 -1.17 -1.56 4.46
N SER A 96 -2.08 -2.44 4.00
CA SER A 96 -1.96 -3.18 2.75
C SER A 96 -1.70 -2.27 1.55
N THR A 97 -2.49 -1.24 1.30
CA THR A 97 -2.32 -0.37 0.11
C THR A 97 -0.98 0.35 0.12
N SER A 98 -0.55 0.89 1.26
CA SER A 98 0.75 1.56 1.34
C SER A 98 1.94 0.60 1.23
N ALA A 99 1.82 -0.59 1.80
CA ALA A 99 2.90 -1.57 1.81
C ALA A 99 2.99 -2.32 0.47
N ASP A 100 1.86 -2.56 -0.19
CA ASP A 100 1.79 -3.08 -1.55
C ASP A 100 2.35 -2.04 -2.54
N GLN A 101 2.00 -0.75 -2.38
CA GLN A 101 2.56 0.32 -3.22
C GLN A 101 4.08 0.45 -3.05
N LEU A 102 4.59 0.35 -1.81
CA LEU A 102 6.03 0.35 -1.55
C LEU A 102 6.70 -0.84 -2.24
N GLN A 103 6.07 -2.02 -2.16
CA GLN A 103 6.58 -3.22 -2.81
C GLN A 103 6.60 -3.09 -4.34
N GLU A 104 5.56 -2.50 -4.94
CA GLU A 104 5.53 -2.18 -6.37
C GLU A 104 6.62 -1.18 -6.76
N ASP A 105 6.80 -0.12 -5.97
CA ASP A 105 7.85 0.86 -6.20
C ASP A 105 9.23 0.15 -6.14
N LEU A 106 9.43 -0.80 -5.21
CA LEU A 106 10.68 -1.57 -5.07
C LEU A 106 10.90 -2.50 -6.26
N ALA A 107 9.84 -3.10 -6.79
CA ALA A 107 9.89 -3.91 -8.00
C ALA A 107 10.29 -3.06 -9.22
N GLY A 108 9.76 -1.84 -9.31
CA GLY A 108 10.19 -0.86 -10.32
C GLY A 108 11.65 -0.45 -10.17
N ALA A 109 12.13 -0.21 -8.94
CA ALA A 109 13.53 0.10 -8.67
C ALA A 109 14.45 -1.09 -9.01
N PHE A 110 14.02 -2.32 -8.77
CA PHE A 110 14.73 -3.53 -9.17
C PHE A 110 14.86 -3.62 -10.70
N ALA A 111 13.77 -3.38 -11.43
CA ALA A 111 13.77 -3.36 -12.89
C ALA A 111 14.73 -2.31 -13.46
N LEU A 112 14.79 -1.11 -12.85
CA LEU A 112 15.76 -0.07 -13.21
C LEU A 112 17.20 -0.50 -12.90
N SER A 113 17.43 -1.15 -11.76
CA SER A 113 18.75 -1.65 -11.36
C SER A 113 19.28 -2.69 -12.37
N GLN A 114 18.42 -3.63 -12.76
CA GLN A 114 18.73 -4.62 -13.80
C GLN A 114 19.01 -3.95 -15.15
N ARG A 115 18.17 -3.00 -15.55
CA ARG A 115 18.33 -2.28 -16.83
C ARG A 115 19.62 -1.45 -16.89
N TRP A 116 20.04 -0.87 -15.77
CA TRP A 116 21.24 -0.02 -15.69
C TRP A 116 22.47 -0.77 -15.15
N GLN A 117 22.40 -2.11 -15.04
CA GLN A 117 23.52 -2.97 -14.64
C GLN A 117 24.12 -2.58 -13.28
N VAL A 118 23.24 -2.21 -12.33
CA VAL A 118 23.62 -1.96 -10.95
C VAL A 118 23.41 -3.23 -10.14
N ASP A 119 24.25 -4.23 -10.39
CA ASP A 119 24.04 -5.62 -9.90
C ASP A 119 23.92 -5.72 -8.38
N GLY A 120 24.78 -5.00 -7.65
CA GLY A 120 24.73 -5.00 -6.18
C GLY A 120 23.42 -4.44 -5.61
N LEU A 121 22.85 -3.43 -6.27
CA LEU A 121 21.54 -2.90 -5.87
C LEU A 121 20.41 -3.85 -6.27
N ALA A 122 20.50 -4.45 -7.46
CA ALA A 122 19.52 -5.42 -7.93
C ALA A 122 19.45 -6.64 -7.00
N GLU A 123 20.59 -7.13 -6.51
CA GLU A 123 20.65 -8.23 -5.54
C GLU A 123 19.95 -7.85 -4.23
N VAL A 124 20.31 -6.71 -3.64
CA VAL A 124 19.71 -6.20 -2.39
C VAL A 124 18.20 -5.99 -2.53
N LEU A 125 17.74 -5.41 -3.64
CA LEU A 125 16.32 -5.23 -3.92
C LEU A 125 15.61 -6.56 -4.15
N GLY A 126 16.25 -7.52 -4.81
CA GLY A 126 15.72 -8.87 -4.99
C GLY A 126 15.45 -9.55 -3.66
N GLU A 127 16.43 -9.54 -2.74
CA GLU A 127 16.23 -10.09 -1.40
C GLU A 127 15.13 -9.37 -0.63
N ARG A 128 15.05 -8.04 -0.80
CA ARG A 128 14.04 -7.23 -0.14
C ARG A 128 12.65 -7.58 -0.62
N LEU A 129 12.48 -7.74 -1.93
CA LEU A 129 11.23 -8.14 -2.56
C LEU A 129 10.79 -9.52 -2.08
N GLU A 130 11.72 -10.49 -2.01
CA GLU A 130 11.45 -11.84 -1.48
C GLU A 130 10.88 -11.80 -0.06
N ARG A 131 11.50 -11.01 0.84
CA ARG A 131 11.07 -10.89 2.25
C ARG A 131 9.72 -10.16 2.41
N GLY A 132 9.40 -9.25 1.49
CA GLY A 132 8.21 -8.40 1.51
C GLY A 132 7.01 -8.94 0.72
N LEU A 133 7.06 -10.18 0.23
CA LEU A 133 6.00 -10.76 -0.60
C LEU A 133 4.65 -10.78 0.14
N ARG A 134 3.63 -10.18 -0.49
CA ARG A 134 2.24 -10.14 -0.03
C ARG A 134 1.31 -10.52 -1.18
N ALA A 135 0.07 -10.87 -0.86
CA ALA A 135 -0.92 -11.24 -1.88
C ALA A 135 -1.21 -10.10 -2.87
N GLY A 136 -1.29 -8.84 -2.38
CA GLY A 136 -1.59 -7.67 -3.22
C GLY A 136 -0.45 -7.30 -4.18
N SER A 137 0.80 -7.53 -3.80
CA SER A 137 2.00 -7.17 -4.57
C SER A 137 2.63 -8.33 -5.35
N LEU A 138 2.06 -9.53 -5.24
CA LEU A 138 2.59 -10.75 -5.88
C LEU A 138 2.65 -10.62 -7.41
N ALA A 139 1.61 -10.08 -8.03
CA ALA A 139 1.52 -9.96 -9.48
C ALA A 139 2.65 -9.08 -10.04
N ALA A 140 2.81 -7.87 -9.49
CA ALA A 140 3.86 -6.94 -9.88
C ALA A 140 5.27 -7.50 -9.63
N THR A 141 5.48 -8.17 -8.49
CA THR A 141 6.78 -8.77 -8.16
C THR A 141 7.13 -9.93 -9.10
N LEU A 142 6.17 -10.79 -9.43
CA LEU A 142 6.36 -11.92 -10.34
C LEU A 142 6.61 -11.44 -11.78
N GLU A 143 5.88 -10.42 -12.25
CA GLU A 143 6.07 -9.84 -13.59
C GLU A 143 7.51 -9.36 -13.77
N VAL A 144 8.02 -8.57 -12.82
CA VAL A 144 9.40 -8.08 -12.84
C VAL A 144 10.40 -9.23 -12.76
N ALA A 145 10.15 -10.25 -11.94
CA ALA A 145 11.03 -11.40 -11.82
C ALA A 145 11.14 -12.19 -13.14
N VAL A 146 10.05 -12.32 -13.89
CA VAL A 146 10.03 -12.98 -15.21
C VAL A 146 10.69 -12.11 -16.27
N LEU A 147 10.39 -10.81 -16.31
CA LEU A 147 10.90 -9.90 -17.32
C LEU A 147 12.43 -9.76 -17.28
N HIS A 148 13.00 -9.81 -16.08
CA HIS A 148 14.44 -9.64 -15.85
C HIS A 148 15.19 -10.95 -15.52
N ASP A 149 14.58 -12.11 -15.80
CA ASP A 149 15.14 -13.45 -15.56
C ASP A 149 15.71 -13.65 -14.13
N ALA A 150 15.04 -13.05 -13.13
CA ALA A 150 15.42 -13.14 -11.73
C ALA A 150 14.95 -14.48 -11.15
N SER A 151 15.68 -15.56 -11.46
CA SER A 151 15.31 -16.95 -11.13
C SER A 151 14.99 -17.19 -9.65
N ARG A 152 15.78 -16.59 -8.74
CA ARG A 152 15.58 -16.70 -7.27
C ARG A 152 14.27 -16.05 -6.82
N LEU A 153 14.04 -14.81 -7.23
CA LEU A 153 12.82 -14.07 -6.92
C LEU A 153 11.58 -14.74 -7.53
N ARG A 154 11.70 -15.27 -8.76
CA ARG A 154 10.63 -16.03 -9.42
C ARG A 154 10.28 -17.29 -8.63
N ALA A 155 11.27 -18.05 -8.16
CA ALA A 155 11.05 -19.23 -7.36
C ALA A 155 10.35 -18.89 -6.03
N ALA A 156 10.75 -17.80 -5.38
CA ALA A 156 10.10 -17.30 -4.16
C ALA A 156 8.63 -16.92 -4.39
N CYS A 157 8.33 -16.22 -5.50
CA CYS A 157 6.95 -15.87 -5.86
C CYS A 157 6.07 -17.11 -6.06
N LEU A 158 6.57 -18.11 -6.79
CA LEU A 158 5.85 -19.37 -7.04
C LEU A 158 5.63 -20.16 -5.73
N ALA A 159 6.66 -20.24 -4.89
CA ALA A 159 6.54 -20.87 -3.58
C ALA A 159 5.49 -20.15 -2.72
N PHE A 160 5.52 -18.82 -2.67
CA PHE A 160 4.52 -18.04 -1.94
C PHE A 160 3.10 -18.30 -2.46
N ALA A 161 2.90 -18.29 -3.78
CA ALA A 161 1.61 -18.55 -4.41
C ALA A 161 1.03 -19.93 -4.05
N GLN A 162 1.87 -20.96 -3.98
CA GLN A 162 1.45 -22.32 -3.63
C GLN A 162 0.99 -22.44 -2.16
N HIS A 163 1.64 -21.71 -1.24
CA HIS A 163 1.38 -21.83 0.19
C HIS A 163 0.32 -20.83 0.69
N SER A 164 0.12 -19.71 -0.01
CA SER A 164 -0.82 -18.66 0.42
C SER A 164 -2.27 -19.04 0.18
N ALA A 165 -3.06 -19.10 1.25
CA ALA A 165 -4.51 -19.30 1.18
C ALA A 165 -5.24 -18.09 0.57
N GLN A 166 -4.74 -16.88 0.80
CA GLN A 166 -5.32 -15.65 0.24
C GLN A 166 -5.19 -15.60 -1.29
N VAL A 167 -4.05 -16.02 -1.84
CA VAL A 167 -3.83 -16.06 -3.29
C VAL A 167 -4.72 -17.11 -3.95
N ARG A 168 -4.87 -18.29 -3.32
CA ARG A 168 -5.78 -19.33 -3.80
C ARG A 168 -7.24 -18.87 -3.78
N ALA A 169 -7.68 -18.27 -2.67
CA ALA A 169 -9.03 -17.73 -2.54
C ALA A 169 -9.33 -16.63 -3.59
N ALA A 170 -8.34 -15.84 -4.01
CA ALA A 170 -8.50 -14.84 -5.06
C ALA A 170 -8.58 -15.44 -6.48
N TYR A 171 -8.07 -16.65 -6.70
CA TYR A 171 -8.14 -17.36 -7.98
C TYR A 171 -9.41 -18.19 -8.12
N ASP A 172 -9.93 -18.72 -7.01
CA ASP A 172 -11.14 -19.55 -6.97
C ASP A 172 -12.46 -18.73 -6.93
N ALA A 173 -12.39 -17.40 -6.77
CA ALA A 173 -13.51 -16.47 -6.68
C ALA A 173 -13.90 -15.86 -8.04
#